data_AF-A0A2B7XJB3-F1
#
_entry.id   AF-A0A2B7XJB3-F1
#
_cell.length_a   1.000
_cell.length_b   1.000
_cell.length_c   1.000
_cell.angle_alpha   90.00
_cell.angle_beta   90.00
_cell.angle_gamma   90.00
#
_symmetry.space_group_name_H-M   'P 1'
#
loop_
_entity.id
_entity.type
_entity.pdbx_description
1 polymer ?
#
loop_
_entity_poly.entity_id
_entity_poly.type
_entity_poly.pdbx_seq_one_letter_code
_entity_poly.pdbx_strand_id
1 'polypeptide(L)'
;MKMLRKTKPLLLPLLLCLLALSTSTTAQKITNDTECPPVEDIVYSPFKPWFHFYSGSNQLCWITAMCTLAPADEARKQQFGATALIMGLIPLTLKDIAWPERRIALVSAPLPFAAAVIVRALGLEPTVPSDLDATHVQRYMHWMRGMWFANIGARGNGVWTTMRVSLSLVMLLLSYGALAAVEIYSKRSSLGCVYPVFAVTWCIAGVFPAVIHALFAMQRQRQLQQGKGAASTGSISAVQGADEAWPVQLAWGVYYIAGTLVFTSIMAVTVAELAVWVFVHVAVTAASKIFALYICLLLRSPGDDAVREAQD
;
A
#
# COMPACT_ATOMS: atom_id res chain seq x y z
N MET A 1 -36.52 -8.63 -14.83
CA MET A 1 -35.74 -7.48 -15.33
C MET A 1 -35.70 -6.41 -14.22
N LYS A 2 -34.79 -6.54 -13.24
CA LYS A 2 -34.63 -5.58 -12.14
C LYS A 2 -33.49 -4.64 -12.51
N MET A 3 -33.81 -3.36 -12.70
CA MET A 3 -32.84 -2.29 -12.93
C MET A 3 -31.84 -2.22 -11.77
N LEU A 4 -30.61 -2.70 -12.00
CA LEU A 4 -29.48 -2.38 -11.15
C LEU A 4 -29.18 -0.88 -11.33
N ARG A 5 -29.46 -0.09 -10.29
CA ARG A 5 -29.01 1.31 -10.18
C ARG A 5 -27.48 1.34 -10.31
N LYS A 6 -26.99 1.92 -11.41
CA LYS A 6 -25.61 2.41 -11.53
C LYS A 6 -25.40 3.55 -10.53
N THR A 7 -24.99 3.23 -9.31
CA THR A 7 -24.38 4.24 -8.41
C THR A 7 -23.01 4.59 -8.96
N LYS A 8 -22.87 5.81 -9.48
CA LYS A 8 -21.60 6.35 -9.99
C LYS A 8 -20.57 6.35 -8.84
N PRO A 9 -19.32 5.89 -9.05
CA PRO A 9 -18.27 5.91 -8.04
C PRO A 9 -17.68 7.32 -7.88
N LEU A 10 -18.53 8.32 -7.64
CA LEU A 10 -18.12 9.72 -7.47
C LEU A 10 -17.64 10.01 -6.03
N LEU A 11 -17.94 9.11 -5.09
CA LEU A 11 -17.63 9.26 -3.67
C LEU A 11 -16.14 9.05 -3.36
N LEU A 12 -15.46 8.16 -4.07
CA LEU A 12 -14.03 7.90 -3.88
C LEU A 12 -13.12 9.09 -4.29
N PRO A 13 -13.28 9.70 -5.48
CA PRO A 13 -12.48 10.87 -5.85
C PRO A 13 -12.84 12.10 -5.00
N LEU A 14 -14.09 12.22 -4.53
CA LEU A 14 -14.50 13.29 -3.63
C LEU A 14 -13.89 13.12 -2.23
N LEU A 15 -13.80 11.89 -1.71
CA LEU A 15 -13.13 11.61 -0.43
C LEU A 15 -11.61 11.84 -0.52
N LEU A 16 -10.99 11.46 -1.65
CA LEU A 16 -9.58 11.76 -1.94
C LEU A 16 -9.33 13.26 -2.06
N CYS A 17 -10.23 14.01 -2.70
CA CYS A 17 -10.16 15.48 -2.74
C CYS A 17 -10.37 16.09 -1.35
N LEU A 18 -11.32 15.60 -0.55
CA LEU A 18 -11.56 16.11 0.79
C LEU A 18 -10.39 15.85 1.74
N LEU A 19 -9.73 14.68 1.65
CA LEU A 19 -8.48 14.38 2.35
C LEU A 19 -7.32 15.28 1.88
N ALA A 20 -7.26 15.59 0.57
CA ALA A 20 -6.28 16.52 0.01
C ALA A 20 -6.55 17.99 0.39
N LEU A 21 -7.81 18.38 0.66
CA LEU A 21 -8.17 19.73 1.10
C LEU A 21 -7.93 19.93 2.61
N SER A 22 -8.07 18.90 3.44
CA SER A 22 -7.86 18.99 4.90
C SER A 22 -6.41 19.21 5.34
N THR A 23 -5.43 19.15 4.43
CA THR A 23 -4.02 19.48 4.73
C THR A 23 -3.69 20.98 4.59
N SER A 24 -4.67 21.83 4.28
CA SER A 24 -4.46 23.26 3.97
C SER A 24 -4.81 24.23 5.11
N THR A 25 -4.77 23.82 6.37
CA THR A 25 -4.74 24.78 7.50
C THR A 25 -3.31 25.03 7.93
N THR A 26 -2.68 25.93 7.20
CA THR A 26 -1.32 26.41 7.36
C THR A 26 -1.22 27.48 8.44
N ALA A 27 -0.53 27.21 9.55
CA ALA A 27 0.19 28.26 10.28
C ALA A 27 1.55 28.42 9.59
N GLN A 28 1.63 29.33 8.62
CA GLN A 28 2.86 29.58 7.86
C GLN A 28 3.87 30.33 8.73
N LYS A 29 5.07 29.75 8.91
CA LYS A 29 6.25 30.50 9.37
C LYS A 29 7.05 30.85 8.13
N ILE A 30 7.02 32.13 7.73
CA ILE A 30 7.87 32.64 6.65
C ILE A 30 9.28 32.75 7.24
N THR A 31 10.20 31.93 6.75
CA THR A 31 11.62 31.98 7.13
C THR A 31 12.43 32.39 5.91
N ASN A 32 13.44 33.24 6.10
CA ASN A 32 14.44 33.50 5.06
C ASN A 32 15.17 32.20 4.75
N ASP A 33 15.29 31.82 3.47
CA ASP A 33 15.91 30.58 2.98
C ASP A 33 17.42 30.43 3.34
N THR A 34 17.98 31.30 4.18
CA THR A 34 19.41 31.43 4.49
C THR A 34 19.76 31.18 5.95
N GLU A 35 18.80 31.21 6.88
CA GLU A 35 19.08 31.08 8.31
C GLU A 35 18.51 29.78 8.88
N CYS A 36 19.33 29.07 9.67
CA CYS A 36 18.88 27.89 10.40
C CYS A 36 17.83 28.29 11.45
N PRO A 37 16.75 27.51 11.63
CA PRO A 37 15.83 27.73 12.74
C PRO A 37 16.60 27.61 14.08
N PRO A 38 16.21 28.37 15.11
CA PRO A 38 16.89 28.35 16.40
C PRO A 38 16.90 26.93 17.00
N VAL A 39 17.94 26.58 17.73
CA VAL A 39 18.18 25.19 18.21
C VAL A 39 17.04 24.71 19.13
N GLU A 40 16.38 25.60 19.87
CA GLU A 40 15.15 25.28 20.62
C GLU A 40 13.95 24.85 19.75
N ASP A 41 13.90 25.31 18.48
CA ASP A 41 12.92 24.89 17.47
C ASP A 41 13.38 23.63 16.73
N ILE A 42 14.68 23.31 16.74
CA ILE A 42 15.23 22.00 16.32
C ILE A 42 14.96 21.00 17.45
N VAL A 43 13.69 20.73 17.66
CA VAL A 43 13.19 19.93 18.77
C VAL A 43 13.59 18.48 18.54
N TYR A 44 14.52 17.98 19.35
CA TYR A 44 14.89 16.55 19.43
C TYR A 44 13.87 15.71 20.23
N SER A 45 12.78 16.31 20.73
CA SER A 45 11.74 15.64 21.52
C SER A 45 10.78 14.81 20.67
N PRO A 46 10.41 13.58 21.08
CA PRO A 46 9.43 12.76 20.39
C PRO A 46 8.01 13.37 20.51
N PHE A 47 7.24 13.30 19.42
CA PHE A 47 5.81 13.67 19.36
C PHE A 47 5.45 15.11 19.79
N LYS A 48 6.33 16.10 19.61
CA LYS A 48 5.92 17.50 19.75
C LYS A 48 5.12 17.92 18.51
N PRO A 49 3.86 18.36 18.64
CA PRO A 49 3.05 18.70 17.49
C PRO A 49 3.65 19.90 16.75
N TRP A 50 3.92 19.72 15.45
CA TRP A 50 4.52 20.74 14.60
C TRP A 50 3.48 21.26 13.60
N PHE A 51 2.81 22.35 13.97
CA PHE A 51 1.77 22.97 13.13
C PHE A 51 2.32 24.10 12.24
N HIS A 52 3.60 24.46 12.39
CA HIS A 52 4.21 25.56 11.64
C HIS A 52 4.86 25.06 10.35
N PHE A 53 4.12 25.08 9.24
CA PHE A 53 4.71 24.70 7.97
C PHE A 53 5.57 25.84 7.45
N TYR A 54 6.82 25.53 7.08
CA TYR A 54 7.65 26.49 6.40
C TYR A 54 7.12 26.67 4.98
N SER A 55 6.60 27.86 4.69
CA SER A 55 6.30 28.29 3.33
C SER A 55 7.46 29.11 2.81
N GLY A 56 8.01 28.71 1.66
CA GLY A 56 9.20 29.33 1.08
C GLY A 56 9.73 28.49 -0.09
N SER A 57 11.04 28.50 -0.31
CA SER A 57 11.68 27.71 -1.35
C SER A 57 11.56 26.20 -1.10
N ASN A 58 11.45 25.40 -2.19
CA ASN A 58 11.49 23.93 -2.13
C ASN A 58 12.76 23.38 -1.45
N GLN A 59 13.82 24.19 -1.36
CA GLN A 59 15.09 23.82 -0.72
C GLN A 59 15.06 23.93 0.80
N LEU A 60 14.07 24.59 1.38
CA LEU A 60 14.09 24.91 2.80
C LEU A 60 14.00 23.66 3.70
N CYS A 61 13.41 22.58 3.20
CA CYS A 61 13.42 21.28 3.87
C CYS A 61 14.79 20.63 3.92
N TRP A 62 15.54 20.73 2.83
CA TRP A 62 16.93 20.28 2.79
C TRP A 62 17.81 21.12 3.71
N ILE A 63 17.59 22.43 3.72
CA ILE A 63 18.30 23.35 4.62
C ILE A 63 17.99 23.03 6.09
N THR A 64 16.71 22.82 6.42
CA THR A 64 16.31 22.43 7.79
C THR A 64 16.94 21.10 8.21
N ALA A 65 16.98 20.11 7.32
CA ALA A 65 17.65 18.83 7.56
C ALA A 65 19.17 19.02 7.78
N MET A 66 19.83 19.83 6.95
CA MET A 66 21.24 20.18 7.10
C MET A 66 21.52 20.89 8.43
N CYS A 67 20.69 21.87 8.79
CA CYS A 67 20.76 22.60 10.07
C CYS A 67 20.51 21.69 11.29
N THR A 68 19.80 20.58 11.12
CA THR A 68 19.57 19.59 12.18
C THR A 68 20.75 18.61 12.32
N LEU A 69 21.36 18.24 11.19
CA LEU A 69 22.48 17.27 11.10
C LEU A 69 23.83 17.89 11.45
N ALA A 70 24.09 19.12 11.01
CA ALA A 70 25.39 19.77 11.18
C ALA A 70 25.82 19.94 12.66
N PRO A 71 24.96 20.43 13.58
CA PRO A 71 25.32 20.57 14.99
C PRO A 71 25.19 19.29 15.81
N ALA A 72 24.67 18.19 15.24
CA ALA A 72 24.50 16.93 15.96
C ALA A 72 25.86 16.28 16.27
N ASP A 73 25.95 15.62 17.42
CA ASP A 73 27.09 14.79 17.78
C ASP A 73 27.20 13.56 16.87
N GLU A 74 28.41 12.99 16.75
CA GLU A 74 28.66 11.87 15.83
C GLU A 74 27.82 10.62 16.14
N ALA A 75 27.57 10.34 17.43
CA ALA A 75 26.71 9.21 17.82
C ALA A 75 25.27 9.41 17.33
N ARG A 76 24.76 10.64 17.39
CA ARG A 76 23.43 10.99 16.88
C ARG A 76 23.33 10.95 15.36
N LYS A 77 24.38 11.36 14.64
CA LYS A 77 24.45 11.19 13.17
C LYS A 77 24.36 9.71 12.77
N GLN A 78 25.07 8.84 13.50
CA GLN A 78 24.97 7.39 13.29
C GLN A 78 23.56 6.85 13.56
N GLN A 79 22.88 7.33 14.61
CA GLN A 79 21.48 6.96 14.87
C GLN A 79 20.52 7.40 13.76
N PHE A 80 20.70 8.60 13.19
CA PHE A 80 19.90 9.04 12.05
C PHE A 80 20.14 8.18 10.81
N GLY A 81 21.41 7.82 10.53
CA GLY A 81 21.73 6.89 9.44
C GLY A 81 21.08 5.52 9.62
N ALA A 82 21.15 4.96 10.84
CA ALA A 82 20.53 3.67 11.16
C ALA A 82 19.00 3.73 11.05
N THR A 83 18.38 4.81 11.52
CA THR A 83 16.93 4.99 11.45
C THR A 83 16.45 5.17 10.00
N ALA A 84 17.17 5.95 9.20
CA ALA A 84 16.90 6.10 7.77
C ALA A 84 16.95 4.76 7.04
N LEU A 85 17.92 3.91 7.38
CA LEU A 85 18.04 2.56 6.82
C LEU A 85 16.82 1.70 7.17
N ILE A 86 16.42 1.65 8.45
CA ILE A 86 15.25 0.87 8.88
C ILE A 86 13.98 1.40 8.23
N MET A 87 13.79 2.72 8.19
CA MET A 87 12.66 3.34 7.51
C MET A 87 12.63 2.95 6.03
N GLY A 88 13.76 3.01 5.32
CA GLY A 88 13.86 2.59 3.92
C GLY A 88 13.55 1.11 3.67
N LEU A 89 13.75 0.25 4.68
CA LEU A 89 13.39 -1.17 4.60
C LEU A 89 11.89 -1.43 4.77
N ILE A 90 11.14 -0.53 5.43
CA ILE A 90 9.68 -0.68 5.64
C ILE A 90 8.93 -0.96 4.33
N PRO A 91 9.03 -0.15 3.27
CA PRO A 91 8.31 -0.41 2.03
C PRO A 91 8.72 -1.72 1.35
N LEU A 92 9.99 -2.12 1.47
CA LEU A 92 10.54 -3.35 0.90
C LEU A 92 10.19 -4.61 1.70
N THR A 93 9.93 -4.49 3.00
CA THR A 93 9.69 -5.65 3.87
C THR A 93 8.21 -5.83 4.17
N LEU A 94 7.50 -4.74 4.49
CA LEU A 94 6.12 -4.80 4.95
C LEU A 94 5.10 -4.81 3.80
N LYS A 95 5.30 -4.06 2.71
CA LYS A 95 4.47 -4.25 1.50
C LYS A 95 4.72 -5.64 0.90
N ASP A 96 5.98 -6.04 1.06
CA ASP A 96 6.65 -7.30 0.78
C ASP A 96 5.94 -8.61 1.20
N ILE A 97 5.20 -8.52 2.30
CA ILE A 97 4.84 -9.69 3.11
C ILE A 97 4.02 -10.65 2.26
N ALA A 98 4.47 -11.91 2.21
CA ALA A 98 3.92 -13.01 1.41
C ALA A 98 2.52 -13.49 1.85
N TRP A 99 1.77 -12.66 2.57
CA TRP A 99 0.45 -12.97 3.07
C TRP A 99 -0.66 -12.51 2.10
N PRO A 100 -1.76 -13.26 1.92
CA PRO A 100 -1.93 -14.70 2.22
C PRO A 100 -1.10 -15.53 1.22
N GLU A 101 -0.59 -16.70 1.61
CA GLU A 101 0.42 -17.53 0.91
C GLU A 101 0.93 -17.01 -0.47
N ARG A 102 2.16 -16.48 -0.49
CA ARG A 102 2.80 -15.84 -1.67
C ARG A 102 1.98 -14.71 -2.31
N ARG A 103 1.11 -14.06 -1.53
CA ARG A 103 0.19 -12.97 -1.95
C ARG A 103 -0.89 -13.38 -2.93
N ILE A 104 -1.15 -14.68 -3.08
CA ILE A 104 -2.13 -15.16 -4.04
C ILE A 104 -3.53 -15.04 -3.45
N ALA A 105 -4.45 -14.46 -4.21
CA ALA A 105 -5.87 -14.59 -3.99
C ALA A 105 -6.45 -15.49 -5.08
N LEU A 106 -6.93 -16.67 -4.70
CA LEU A 106 -7.61 -17.55 -5.65
C LEU A 106 -8.96 -16.97 -6.05
N VAL A 107 -9.18 -16.80 -7.35
CA VAL A 107 -10.44 -16.30 -7.92
C VAL A 107 -10.97 -17.32 -8.92
N SER A 108 -12.29 -17.53 -8.92
CA SER A 108 -12.98 -18.45 -9.85
C SER A 108 -12.81 -18.10 -11.33
N ALA A 109 -12.75 -16.81 -11.63
CA ALA A 109 -12.70 -16.27 -12.97
C ALA A 109 -11.78 -15.05 -13.02
N PRO A 110 -11.24 -14.67 -14.19
CA PRO A 110 -10.47 -13.44 -14.33
C PRO A 110 -11.28 -12.23 -13.86
N LEU A 111 -10.70 -11.46 -12.94
CA LEU A 111 -11.33 -10.27 -12.39
C LEU A 111 -11.52 -9.19 -13.47
N PRO A 112 -12.58 -8.36 -13.37
CA PRO A 112 -12.69 -7.18 -14.21
C PRO A 112 -11.48 -6.26 -13.96
N PHE A 113 -11.02 -5.59 -15.02
CA PHE A 113 -9.79 -4.80 -15.03
C PHE A 113 -9.64 -3.88 -13.80
N ALA A 114 -10.67 -3.12 -13.42
CA ALA A 114 -10.62 -2.22 -12.28
C ALA A 114 -10.38 -2.94 -10.93
N ALA A 115 -11.06 -4.07 -10.70
CA ALA A 115 -10.84 -4.88 -9.50
C ALA A 115 -9.43 -5.49 -9.49
N ALA A 116 -8.96 -5.94 -10.65
CA ALA A 116 -7.63 -6.50 -10.83
C ALA A 116 -6.53 -5.46 -10.54
N VAL A 117 -6.74 -4.19 -10.91
CA VAL A 117 -5.83 -3.07 -10.57
C VAL A 117 -5.85 -2.79 -9.07
N ILE A 118 -7.02 -2.70 -8.44
CA ILE A 118 -7.14 -2.40 -7.00
C ILE A 118 -6.48 -3.50 -6.17
N VAL A 119 -6.78 -4.77 -6.45
CA VAL A 119 -6.21 -5.92 -5.73
C VAL A 119 -4.69 -5.94 -5.84
N ARG A 120 -4.14 -5.68 -7.04
CA ARG A 120 -2.69 -5.56 -7.26
C ARG A 120 -2.07 -4.36 -6.57
N ALA A 121 -2.70 -3.19 -6.60
CA ALA A 121 -2.20 -1.99 -5.92
C ALA A 121 -2.07 -2.21 -4.40
N LEU A 122 -3.00 -2.96 -3.83
CA LEU A 122 -3.04 -3.36 -2.41
C LEU A 122 -2.07 -4.52 -2.08
N GLY A 123 -1.34 -5.04 -3.06
CA GLY A 123 -0.26 -6.01 -2.87
C GLY A 123 -0.71 -7.47 -2.85
N LEU A 124 -1.83 -7.81 -3.51
CA LEU A 124 -2.23 -9.19 -3.79
C LEU A 124 -2.23 -9.47 -5.31
N GLU A 125 -1.97 -10.72 -5.67
CA GLU A 125 -2.05 -11.20 -7.05
C GLU A 125 -3.30 -12.09 -7.21
N PRO A 126 -4.29 -11.68 -8.03
CA PRO A 126 -5.45 -12.50 -8.31
C PRO A 126 -5.08 -13.59 -9.32
N THR A 127 -5.18 -14.86 -8.92
CA THR A 127 -4.78 -16.00 -9.76
C THR A 127 -5.95 -16.98 -9.92
N VAL A 128 -6.11 -17.50 -11.13
CA VAL A 128 -7.12 -18.51 -11.44
C VAL A 128 -6.54 -19.90 -11.12
N PRO A 129 -7.29 -20.81 -10.47
CA PRO A 129 -6.79 -22.14 -10.10
C PRO A 129 -6.22 -22.98 -11.25
N SER A 130 -6.66 -22.73 -12.49
CA SER A 130 -6.14 -23.41 -13.69
C SER A 130 -4.65 -23.19 -13.93
N ASP A 131 -4.11 -22.10 -13.40
CA ASP A 131 -2.74 -21.66 -13.66
C ASP A 131 -1.78 -22.15 -12.56
N LEU A 132 -2.30 -22.86 -11.55
CA LEU A 132 -1.59 -23.28 -10.35
C LEU A 132 -1.58 -24.81 -10.22
N ASP A 133 -0.51 -25.35 -9.66
CA ASP A 133 -0.43 -26.77 -9.32
C ASP A 133 -1.49 -27.15 -8.26
N ALA A 134 -2.08 -28.34 -8.40
CA ALA A 134 -3.17 -28.82 -7.55
C ALA A 134 -2.78 -28.85 -6.07
N THR A 135 -1.50 -29.15 -5.78
CA THR A 135 -0.95 -29.17 -4.42
C THR A 135 -0.95 -27.78 -3.77
N HIS A 136 -0.67 -26.73 -4.54
CA HIS A 136 -0.70 -25.34 -4.07
C HIS A 136 -2.12 -24.88 -3.80
N VAL A 137 -3.07 -25.22 -4.68
CA VAL A 137 -4.49 -24.91 -4.48
C VAL A 137 -5.02 -25.58 -3.21
N GLN A 138 -4.69 -26.86 -2.97
CA GLN A 138 -5.13 -27.58 -1.78
C GLN A 138 -4.55 -26.97 -0.49
N ARG A 139 -3.26 -26.60 -0.50
CA ARG A 139 -2.61 -25.95 0.66
C ARG A 139 -3.25 -24.60 0.97
N TYR A 140 -3.50 -23.79 -0.05
CA TYR A 140 -4.20 -22.50 0.10
C TYR A 140 -5.61 -22.69 0.68
N MET A 141 -6.37 -23.68 0.18
CA MET A 141 -7.73 -23.93 0.66
C MET A 141 -7.73 -24.44 2.11
N HIS A 142 -6.75 -25.27 2.49
CA HIS A 142 -6.56 -25.67 3.89
C HIS A 142 -6.24 -24.47 4.79
N TRP A 143 -5.33 -23.60 4.34
CA TRP A 143 -4.98 -22.35 5.02
C TRP A 143 -6.19 -21.42 5.19
N MET A 144 -6.99 -21.24 4.15
CA MET A 144 -8.22 -20.43 4.15
C MET A 144 -9.26 -20.96 5.15
N ARG A 145 -9.41 -22.29 5.26
CA ARG A 145 -10.33 -22.93 6.23
C ARG A 145 -9.84 -22.78 7.67
N GLY A 146 -8.53 -22.79 7.90
CA GLY A 146 -7.94 -22.65 9.24
C GLY A 146 -8.03 -21.24 9.82
N MET A 147 -8.21 -20.22 8.98
CA MET A 147 -8.18 -18.82 9.42
C MET A 147 -9.57 -18.27 9.67
N TRP A 148 -9.84 -17.82 10.90
CA TRP A 148 -11.16 -17.34 11.31
C TRP A 148 -11.74 -16.25 10.39
N PHE A 149 -10.98 -15.24 9.98
CA PHE A 149 -11.50 -14.19 9.10
C PHE A 149 -11.72 -14.63 7.63
N ALA A 150 -11.05 -15.70 7.18
CA ALA A 150 -11.18 -16.24 5.83
C ALA A 150 -12.29 -17.30 5.74
N ASN A 151 -12.39 -18.17 6.75
CA ASN A 151 -13.34 -19.29 6.81
C ASN A 151 -14.79 -18.81 6.91
N ILE A 152 -15.04 -17.70 7.61
CA ILE A 152 -16.40 -17.12 7.69
C ILE A 152 -16.81 -16.54 6.31
N GLY A 153 -15.89 -16.37 5.35
CA GLY A 153 -16.12 -15.78 4.02
C GLY A 153 -16.66 -16.76 2.97
N ALA A 154 -16.36 -18.05 3.11
CA ALA A 154 -16.82 -19.08 2.19
C ALA A 154 -18.28 -19.50 2.41
N ARG A 155 -18.91 -19.07 3.52
CA ARG A 155 -20.21 -19.59 3.98
C ARG A 155 -21.32 -18.55 4.16
N GLY A 156 -21.07 -17.29 3.83
CA GLY A 156 -21.98 -16.18 4.16
C GLY A 156 -22.81 -15.69 2.98
N ASN A 157 -24.12 -15.55 3.18
CA ASN A 157 -25.04 -14.80 2.30
C ASN A 157 -24.40 -13.48 1.83
N GLY A 158 -24.66 -13.05 0.58
CA GLY A 158 -24.00 -11.88 -0.05
C GLY A 158 -24.07 -10.55 0.73
N VAL A 159 -24.96 -10.43 1.71
CA VAL A 159 -25.02 -9.30 2.65
C VAL A 159 -23.80 -9.27 3.58
N TRP A 160 -23.37 -10.42 4.10
CA TRP A 160 -22.24 -10.54 5.02
C TRP A 160 -20.90 -10.28 4.34
N THR A 161 -20.73 -10.74 3.09
CA THR A 161 -19.53 -10.45 2.30
C THR A 161 -19.44 -8.95 2.00
N THR A 162 -20.56 -8.32 1.62
CA THR A 162 -20.63 -6.87 1.39
C THR A 162 -20.31 -6.06 2.65
N MET A 163 -20.84 -6.47 3.81
CA MET A 163 -20.54 -5.84 5.09
C MET A 163 -19.03 -5.90 5.42
N ARG A 164 -18.38 -7.04 5.16
CA ARG A 164 -16.95 -7.20 5.42
C ARG A 164 -16.06 -6.38 4.49
N VAL A 165 -16.40 -6.31 3.21
CA VAL A 165 -15.72 -5.42 2.26
C VAL A 165 -15.83 -3.96 2.73
N SER A 166 -17.01 -3.57 3.21
CA SER A 166 -17.24 -2.22 3.74
C SER A 166 -16.42 -1.97 5.01
N LEU A 167 -16.38 -2.92 5.94
CA LEU A 167 -15.61 -2.81 7.19
C LEU A 167 -14.11 -2.77 6.92
N SER A 168 -13.59 -3.62 6.03
CA SER A 168 -12.16 -3.62 5.69
C SER A 168 -11.75 -2.36 4.92
N LEU A 169 -12.65 -1.77 4.12
CA LEU A 169 -12.44 -0.45 3.53
C LEU A 169 -12.31 0.63 4.61
N VAL A 170 -13.20 0.64 5.61
CA VAL A 170 -13.13 1.59 6.72
C VAL A 170 -11.81 1.42 7.49
N MET A 171 -11.42 0.17 7.79
CA MET A 171 -10.13 -0.11 8.44
C MET A 171 -8.94 0.36 7.60
N LEU A 172 -8.98 0.17 6.28
CA LEU A 172 -7.93 0.69 5.38
C LEU A 172 -7.83 2.21 5.43
N LEU A 173 -8.98 2.90 5.38
CA LEU A 173 -9.03 4.36 5.45
C LEU A 173 -8.51 4.89 6.81
N LEU A 174 -8.86 4.22 7.91
CA LEU A 174 -8.34 4.53 9.24
C LEU A 174 -6.82 4.31 9.31
N SER A 175 -6.30 3.21 8.76
CA SER A 175 -4.86 2.94 8.71
C SER A 175 -4.10 3.98 7.87
N TYR A 176 -4.65 4.40 6.72
CA TYR A 176 -4.07 5.49 5.94
C TYR A 176 -4.17 6.84 6.64
N GLY A 177 -5.26 7.10 7.37
CA GLY A 177 -5.39 8.28 8.22
C GLY A 177 -4.36 8.30 9.36
N ALA A 178 -4.13 7.15 10.01
CA ALA A 178 -3.08 7.00 11.02
C ALA A 178 -1.68 7.19 10.43
N LEU A 179 -1.42 6.66 9.22
CA LEU A 179 -0.17 6.89 8.51
C LEU A 179 0.06 8.37 8.19
N ALA A 180 -0.98 9.06 7.70
CA ALA A 180 -0.93 10.50 7.46
C ALA A 180 -0.66 11.27 8.77
N ALA A 181 -1.34 10.92 9.85
CA ALA A 181 -1.14 11.54 11.15
C ALA A 181 0.29 11.33 11.64
N VAL A 182 0.80 10.09 11.63
CA VAL A 182 2.18 9.79 12.03
C VAL A 182 3.16 10.57 11.17
N GLU A 183 2.96 10.68 9.85
CA GLU A 183 3.84 11.48 9.00
C GLU A 183 3.81 12.98 9.35
N ILE A 184 2.62 13.55 9.60
CA ILE A 184 2.44 14.95 10.01
C ILE A 184 3.08 15.22 11.39
N TYR A 185 2.93 14.30 12.34
CA TYR A 185 3.50 14.46 13.69
C TYR A 185 4.98 14.11 13.77
N SER A 186 5.47 13.24 12.89
CA SER A 186 6.86 12.78 12.83
C SER A 186 7.75 13.69 11.96
N LYS A 187 7.29 14.92 11.64
CA LYS A 187 7.83 15.84 10.63
C LYS A 187 9.30 16.23 10.79
N ARG A 188 10.17 15.29 10.42
CA ARG A 188 11.60 15.49 10.16
C ARG A 188 12.02 14.80 8.85
N SER A 189 11.08 14.75 7.89
CA SER A 189 11.37 14.37 6.51
C SER A 189 12.07 15.53 5.80
N SER A 190 13.21 15.26 5.16
CA SER A 190 13.89 16.23 4.30
C SER A 190 13.13 16.59 3.00
N LEU A 191 11.93 16.04 2.80
CA LEU A 191 11.06 16.30 1.64
C LEU A 191 9.77 17.06 2.00
N GLY A 192 9.40 17.13 3.29
CA GLY A 192 8.03 17.38 3.80
C GLY A 192 7.52 18.83 3.96
N CYS A 193 8.17 19.84 3.37
CA CYS A 193 7.92 21.25 3.74
C CYS A 193 6.63 21.79 3.15
N VAL A 194 6.36 21.49 1.88
CA VAL A 194 5.15 21.93 1.19
C VAL A 194 4.06 20.85 1.22
N TYR A 195 4.45 19.59 1.39
CA TYR A 195 3.54 18.45 1.29
C TYR A 195 3.86 17.39 2.36
N PRO A 196 2.97 17.10 3.33
CA PRO A 196 3.31 16.31 4.50
C PRO A 196 2.90 14.84 4.46
N VAL A 197 2.41 14.33 3.32
CA VAL A 197 1.80 12.99 3.22
C VAL A 197 2.39 12.18 2.06
N PHE A 198 3.72 12.17 1.94
CA PHE A 198 4.47 11.42 0.94
C PHE A 198 4.35 9.90 1.13
N ALA A 199 4.32 9.39 2.35
CA ALA A 199 4.19 7.95 2.60
C ALA A 199 2.82 7.45 2.13
N VAL A 200 1.75 8.19 2.44
CA VAL A 200 0.39 7.90 1.94
C VAL A 200 0.33 8.03 0.42
N THR A 201 0.96 9.06 -0.15
CA THR A 201 1.02 9.25 -1.60
C THR A 201 1.73 8.12 -2.28
N TRP A 202 2.81 7.60 -1.70
CA TRP A 202 3.49 6.41 -2.20
C TRP A 202 2.57 5.18 -2.13
N CYS A 203 1.76 4.99 -1.09
CA CYS A 203 0.75 3.93 -1.09
C CYS A 203 -0.24 4.06 -2.25
N ILE A 204 -0.71 5.28 -2.55
CA ILE A 204 -1.64 5.57 -3.65
C ILE A 204 -0.97 5.41 -5.02
N ALA A 205 0.29 5.84 -5.15
CA ALA A 205 1.07 5.76 -6.39
C ALA A 205 1.28 4.30 -6.85
N GLY A 206 1.10 3.32 -5.96
CA GLY A 206 1.11 1.89 -6.29
C GLY A 206 0.02 1.47 -7.28
N VAL A 207 -1.00 2.30 -7.51
CA VAL A 207 -1.98 2.10 -8.57
C VAL A 207 -1.33 2.14 -9.96
N PHE A 208 -0.31 2.97 -10.17
CA PHE A 208 0.35 3.10 -11.47
C PHE A 208 1.02 1.79 -11.96
N PRO A 209 1.95 1.16 -11.20
CA PRO A 209 2.51 -0.11 -11.62
C PRO A 209 1.45 -1.23 -11.66
N ALA A 210 0.40 -1.16 -10.83
CA ALA A 210 -0.71 -2.10 -10.87
C ALA A 210 -1.54 -1.99 -12.17
N VAL A 211 -1.74 -0.78 -12.72
CA VAL A 211 -2.38 -0.56 -14.02
C VAL A 211 -1.57 -1.19 -15.14
N ILE A 212 -0.25 -0.93 -15.17
CA ILE A 212 0.65 -1.52 -16.17
C ILE A 212 0.59 -3.05 -16.08
N HIS A 213 0.73 -3.60 -14.87
CA HIS A 213 0.64 -5.05 -14.65
C HIS A 213 -0.71 -5.62 -15.13
N ALA A 214 -1.84 -5.00 -14.77
CA ALA A 214 -3.15 -5.47 -15.19
C ALA A 214 -3.36 -5.41 -16.72
N LEU A 215 -2.80 -4.41 -17.41
CA LEU A 215 -2.86 -4.29 -18.87
C LEU A 215 -2.10 -5.44 -19.55
N PHE A 216 -0.89 -5.74 -19.09
CA PHE A 216 -0.09 -6.84 -19.61
C PHE A 216 -0.73 -8.20 -19.32
N ALA A 217 -1.27 -8.40 -18.12
CA ALA A 217 -2.02 -9.61 -17.77
C ALA A 217 -3.25 -9.81 -18.67
N MET A 218 -4.01 -8.74 -18.92
CA MET A 218 -5.17 -8.79 -19.82
C MET A 218 -4.76 -9.07 -21.28
N GLN A 219 -3.66 -8.49 -21.75
CA GLN A 219 -3.14 -8.76 -23.09
C GLN A 219 -2.70 -10.22 -23.25
N ARG A 220 -2.02 -10.79 -22.24
CA ARG A 220 -1.64 -12.21 -22.20
C ARG A 220 -2.86 -13.12 -22.26
N GLN A 221 -3.89 -12.82 -21.47
CA GLN A 221 -5.14 -13.59 -21.50
C GLN A 221 -5.82 -13.57 -22.88
N ARG A 222 -5.83 -12.42 -23.56
CA ARG A 222 -6.36 -12.32 -24.94
C ARG A 222 -5.54 -13.15 -25.93
N GLN A 223 -4.22 -13.19 -25.79
CA GLN A 223 -3.35 -14.00 -26.65
C GLN A 223 -3.54 -15.50 -26.44
N LEU A 224 -3.74 -15.94 -25.18
CA LEU A 224 -4.06 -17.33 -24.85
C LEU A 224 -5.42 -17.75 -25.41
N GLN A 225 -6.44 -16.91 -25.28
CA GLN A 225 -7.77 -17.15 -25.88
C GLN A 225 -7.73 -17.21 -27.41
N GLN A 226 -6.78 -16.50 -28.04
CA GLN A 226 -6.58 -16.52 -29.49
C GLN A 226 -5.64 -17.66 -29.96
N GLY A 227 -5.21 -18.55 -29.07
CA GLY A 227 -4.34 -19.69 -29.41
C GLY A 227 -2.93 -19.31 -29.85
N LYS A 228 -2.49 -18.07 -29.59
CA LYS A 228 -1.19 -17.53 -30.04
C LYS A 228 -0.12 -17.51 -28.94
N GLY A 229 -0.44 -17.92 -27.71
CA GLY A 229 0.46 -17.82 -26.55
C GLY A 229 1.01 -19.16 -26.10
N ALA A 230 2.32 -19.24 -25.89
CA ALA A 230 2.93 -20.28 -25.06
C ALA A 230 2.51 -20.05 -23.59
N ALA A 231 2.00 -21.10 -22.94
CA ALA A 231 1.71 -21.09 -21.51
C ALA A 231 3.03 -20.95 -20.75
N SER A 232 3.43 -19.71 -20.44
CA SER A 232 4.52 -19.48 -19.50
C SER A 232 4.10 -20.02 -18.15
N THR A 233 4.83 -21.04 -17.69
CA THR A 233 4.75 -21.63 -16.35
C THR A 233 5.03 -20.54 -15.33
N GLY A 234 3.97 -19.95 -14.79
CA GLY A 234 4.02 -18.98 -13.70
C GLY A 234 4.59 -19.64 -12.45
N SER A 235 5.91 -19.61 -12.32
CA SER A 235 6.51 -19.63 -11.00
C SER A 235 5.89 -18.48 -10.22
N ILE A 236 5.47 -18.76 -8.99
CA ILE A 236 4.88 -17.76 -8.12
C ILE A 236 6.04 -17.09 -7.38
N SER A 237 6.51 -15.94 -7.86
CA SER A 237 7.53 -15.18 -7.15
C SER A 237 6.98 -14.52 -5.88
N ALA A 238 7.85 -14.42 -4.88
CA ALA A 238 7.60 -13.67 -3.65
C ALA A 238 7.56 -12.15 -3.87
N VAL A 239 8.02 -11.65 -5.02
CA VAL A 239 8.12 -10.23 -5.39
C VAL A 239 7.10 -9.90 -6.48
N GLN A 240 6.40 -8.77 -6.31
CA GLN A 240 5.34 -8.37 -7.22
C GLN A 240 5.87 -8.06 -8.62
N GLY A 241 5.39 -8.79 -9.63
CA GLY A 241 5.79 -8.60 -11.03
C GLY A 241 7.15 -9.19 -11.41
N ALA A 242 7.80 -9.97 -10.55
CA ALA A 242 9.13 -10.52 -10.85
C ALA A 242 9.14 -11.52 -12.03
N ASP A 243 8.08 -12.31 -12.20
CA ASP A 243 7.97 -13.26 -13.33
C ASP A 243 7.19 -12.66 -14.52
N GLU A 244 6.99 -11.33 -14.54
CA GLU A 244 6.29 -10.61 -15.61
C GLU A 244 7.25 -9.98 -16.62
N ALA A 245 6.70 -9.44 -17.72
CA ALA A 245 7.48 -8.75 -18.74
C ALA A 245 8.27 -7.56 -18.17
N TRP A 246 9.42 -7.25 -18.78
CA TRP A 246 10.34 -6.20 -18.32
C TRP A 246 9.68 -4.83 -18.02
N PRO A 247 8.61 -4.36 -18.71
CA PRO A 247 7.98 -3.08 -18.37
C PRO A 247 7.26 -3.12 -17.02
N VAL A 248 6.69 -4.28 -16.66
CA VAL A 248 6.02 -4.50 -15.37
C VAL A 248 7.07 -4.53 -14.26
N GLN A 249 8.17 -5.27 -14.46
CA GLN A 249 9.30 -5.30 -13.53
C GLN A 249 9.88 -3.90 -13.30
N LEU A 250 10.09 -3.12 -14.38
CA LEU A 250 10.61 -1.77 -14.30
C LEU A 250 9.67 -0.83 -13.54
N ALA A 251 8.36 -0.91 -13.80
CA ALA A 251 7.37 -0.08 -13.12
C ALA A 251 7.32 -0.34 -11.60
N TRP A 252 7.34 -1.62 -11.20
CA TRP A 252 7.45 -1.99 -9.78
C TRP A 252 8.80 -1.59 -9.19
N GLY A 253 9.90 -1.78 -9.93
CA GLY A 253 11.24 -1.39 -9.50
C GLY A 253 11.35 0.11 -9.18
N VAL A 254 10.88 0.97 -10.10
CA VAL A 254 10.84 2.44 -9.88
C VAL A 254 9.97 2.79 -8.67
N TYR A 255 8.82 2.12 -8.54
CA TYR A 255 7.91 2.32 -7.40
C TYR A 255 8.57 1.99 -6.05
N TYR A 256 9.30 0.88 -5.95
CA TYR A 256 10.02 0.50 -4.72
C TYR A 256 11.19 1.45 -4.43
N ILE A 257 11.98 1.84 -5.45
CA ILE A 257 13.07 2.81 -5.29
C ILE A 257 12.53 4.14 -4.76
N ALA A 258 11.45 4.65 -5.35
CA ALA A 258 10.81 5.89 -4.88
C ALA A 258 10.31 5.76 -3.44
N GLY A 259 9.73 4.60 -3.08
CA GLY A 259 9.32 4.30 -1.71
C GLY A 259 10.49 4.35 -0.74
N THR A 260 11.58 3.65 -1.04
CA THR A 260 12.78 3.67 -0.19
C THR A 260 13.27 5.10 0.02
N LEU A 261 13.34 5.92 -1.03
CA LEU A 261 13.77 7.33 -0.91
C LEU A 261 12.81 8.19 -0.07
N VAL A 262 11.51 8.00 -0.23
CA VAL A 262 10.50 8.69 0.59
C VAL A 262 10.69 8.34 2.06
N PHE A 263 10.85 7.05 2.38
CA PHE A 263 10.99 6.60 3.76
C PHE A 263 12.34 6.95 4.38
N THR A 264 13.45 6.82 3.65
CA THR A 264 14.78 7.20 4.14
C THR A 264 14.89 8.70 4.42
N SER A 265 14.11 9.53 3.72
CA SER A 265 14.06 10.97 4.00
C SER A 265 13.58 11.28 5.42
N ILE A 266 12.82 10.37 6.04
CA ILE A 266 12.32 10.45 7.42
C ILE A 266 13.39 9.90 8.35
N MET A 267 14.53 10.59 8.43
CA MET A 267 15.73 10.07 9.11
C MET A 267 15.81 10.42 10.59
N ALA A 268 15.27 11.57 11.00
CA ALA A 268 15.44 12.05 12.35
C ALA A 268 14.32 11.57 13.27
N VAL A 269 13.99 10.29 13.27
CA VAL A 269 12.94 9.74 14.16
C VAL A 269 13.56 9.13 15.41
N THR A 270 12.89 9.27 16.54
CA THR A 270 13.30 8.55 17.76
C THR A 270 12.95 7.06 17.65
N VAL A 271 13.55 6.22 18.51
CA VAL A 271 13.27 4.78 18.52
C VAL A 271 11.79 4.47 18.80
N ALA A 272 11.15 5.23 19.70
CA ALA A 272 9.73 5.07 20.01
C ALA A 272 8.84 5.45 18.81
N GLU A 273 9.16 6.54 18.11
CA GLU A 273 8.45 6.93 16.88
C GLU A 273 8.66 5.92 15.76
N LEU A 274 9.89 5.41 15.58
CA LEU A 274 10.18 4.34 14.63
C LEU A 274 9.32 3.10 14.89
N ALA A 275 9.14 2.72 16.16
CA ALA A 275 8.25 1.62 16.51
C ALA A 275 6.80 1.91 16.08
N VAL A 276 6.29 3.13 16.33
CA VAL A 276 4.96 3.55 15.87
C VAL A 276 4.83 3.48 14.36
N TRP A 277 5.84 3.96 13.61
CA TRP A 277 5.89 3.84 12.15
C TRP A 277 5.76 2.38 11.69
N VAL A 278 6.54 1.48 12.29
CA VAL A 278 6.50 0.05 11.96
C VAL A 278 5.12 -0.54 12.24
N PHE A 279 4.52 -0.28 13.41
CA PHE A 279 3.20 -0.81 13.76
C PHE A 279 2.09 -0.27 12.85
N VAL A 280 2.11 1.03 12.54
CA VAL A 280 1.15 1.64 11.62
C VAL A 280 1.31 1.05 10.22
N HIS A 281 2.53 0.79 9.75
CA HIS A 281 2.74 0.11 8.47
C HIS A 281 2.27 -1.33 8.46
N VAL A 282 2.46 -2.09 9.54
CA VAL A 282 1.89 -3.43 9.67
C VAL A 282 0.37 -3.36 9.56
N ALA A 283 -0.28 -2.39 10.22
CA ALA A 283 -1.72 -2.18 10.13
C ALA A 283 -2.18 -1.79 8.71
N VAL A 284 -1.44 -0.92 8.02
CA VAL A 284 -1.70 -0.54 6.62
C VAL A 284 -1.59 -1.75 5.70
N THR A 285 -0.51 -2.54 5.80
CA THR A 285 -0.32 -3.75 5.00
C THR A 285 -1.43 -4.77 5.26
N ALA A 286 -1.75 -5.03 6.52
CA ALA A 286 -2.78 -6.00 6.90
C ALA A 286 -4.15 -5.57 6.38
N ALA A 287 -4.54 -4.30 6.60
CA ALA A 287 -5.81 -3.76 6.12
C ALA A 287 -5.90 -3.80 4.59
N SER A 288 -4.81 -3.46 3.88
CA SER A 288 -4.75 -3.49 2.41
C SER A 288 -4.99 -4.88 1.87
N LYS A 289 -4.29 -5.89 2.42
CA LYS A 289 -4.40 -7.27 1.96
C LYS A 289 -5.74 -7.90 2.36
N ILE A 290 -6.28 -7.60 3.55
CA ILE A 290 -7.62 -8.07 3.95
C ILE A 290 -8.69 -7.48 3.03
N PHE A 291 -8.61 -6.18 2.71
CA PHE A 291 -9.55 -5.54 1.80
C PHE A 291 -9.47 -6.15 0.39
N ALA A 292 -8.26 -6.33 -0.14
CA ALA A 292 -8.04 -6.98 -1.43
C ALA A 292 -8.59 -8.41 -1.46
N LEU A 293 -8.35 -9.20 -0.40
CA LEU A 293 -8.88 -10.56 -0.27
C LEU A 293 -10.41 -10.56 -0.29
N TYR A 294 -11.06 -9.67 0.46
CA TYR A 294 -12.52 -9.59 0.48
C TYR A 294 -13.11 -9.08 -0.84
N ILE A 295 -12.42 -8.23 -1.61
CA ILE A 295 -12.82 -7.91 -2.99
C ILE A 295 -12.82 -9.18 -3.85
N CYS A 296 -11.75 -9.99 -3.76
CA CYS A 296 -11.66 -11.25 -4.48
C CYS A 296 -12.77 -12.23 -4.09
N LEU A 297 -13.07 -12.35 -2.79
CA LEU A 297 -14.16 -13.21 -2.30
C LEU A 297 -15.55 -12.69 -2.69
N LEU A 298 -15.77 -11.37 -2.71
CA LEU A 298 -17.03 -10.78 -3.15
C LEU A 298 -17.31 -11.06 -4.63
N LEU A 299 -16.26 -11.11 -5.45
CA LEU A 299 -16.34 -11.36 -6.89
C LEU A 299 -16.24 -12.85 -7.25
N ARG A 300 -16.02 -13.73 -6.27
CA ARG A 300 -16.09 -15.18 -6.44
C ARG A 300 -17.54 -15.59 -6.68
N SER A 301 -17.80 -16.33 -7.75
CA SER A 301 -19.14 -16.88 -8.01
C SER A 301 -19.47 -17.95 -6.97
N PRO A 302 -20.61 -17.88 -6.26
CA PRO A 302 -21.05 -18.94 -5.36
C PRO A 302 -21.41 -20.25 -6.08
N GLY A 303 -21.45 -20.26 -7.42
CA GLY A 303 -21.76 -21.45 -8.22
C GLY A 303 -20.64 -22.50 -8.26
N ASP A 304 -19.38 -22.11 -8.04
CA ASP A 304 -18.25 -23.05 -8.18
C ASP A 304 -18.10 -23.99 -6.96
N ASP A 305 -18.55 -23.56 -5.79
CA ASP A 305 -18.56 -24.39 -4.60
C ASP A 305 -19.69 -25.45 -4.69
N ALA A 306 -20.82 -25.11 -5.32
CA ALA A 306 -21.92 -26.05 -5.58
C ALA A 306 -21.59 -27.08 -6.68
N VAL A 307 -20.76 -26.73 -7.67
CA VAL A 307 -20.30 -27.68 -8.70
C VAL A 307 -19.22 -28.62 -8.15
N ARG A 308 -18.36 -28.14 -7.24
CA ARG A 308 -17.37 -29.01 -6.57
C ARG A 308 -18.01 -29.92 -5.52
N GLU A 309 -18.98 -29.45 -4.73
CA GLU A 309 -19.73 -30.31 -3.81
C GLU A 309 -20.67 -31.30 -4.52
N ALA A 310 -20.99 -31.09 -5.81
CA ALA A 310 -21.74 -32.05 -6.62
C ALA A 310 -20.85 -33.08 -7.36
N GLN A 311 -19.52 -32.93 -7.26
CA GLN A 311 -18.53 -33.84 -7.88
C GLN A 311 -17.71 -34.65 -6.85
N ASP A 312 -17.78 -34.28 -5.57
CA ASP A 312 -17.36 -35.12 -4.42
C ASP A 312 -18.56 -35.93 -3.89
#